data_AF-A0A417PMW1-F1
#
_entry.id   AF-A0A417PMW1-F1
#
_cell.length_a   1.000
_cell.length_b   1.000
_cell.length_c   1.000
_cell.angle_alpha   90.00
_cell.angle_beta   90.00
_cell.angle_gamma   90.00
#
_symmetry.space_group_name_H-M   'P 1'
#
loop_
_entity.id
_entity.type
_entity.pdbx_description
1 polymer ?
#
loop_
_entity_poly.entity_id
_entity_poly.type
_entity_poly.pdbx_seq_one_letter_code
_entity_poly.pdbx_strand_id
1 'polypeptide(L)'
;MKRTIEHPKVFISYAWGSEDYRLKVRSFATDLMENGIDVLLDQWSLKEGNDTYAFMEQSVTDPTITNVLILLDPIYEKKANGRHGGVGTETQIISPEIYNKVKQEKFLPVIFERGENGEIPKPQYLKTMLHFDLSQEEKYDSEYQRLVKRLYGIEIVEKPELGKKPSWLEEKSMIPTKTRTGYECLKQRKSDNIKKDEYRNFLSVVKEKIINFSKDELETSVSADGYIALYADTKLYRDDFLHLLKYSLYVPEAYKIIASVMEEICVEIKYKDGYEGEVMRTLLHEIFIYVVAFYLKNKNSDAVSYILSKTYFVSNHGYNEDQSFDVFYNHNENLDRAVSKKDGKNYYSGTANYWINNINVEVCNKNEFVFADIFCHNASMFVENYTKEWFWFPITYIYDRAEYGNSLFRQFAIRLKSKEHLQEATKIMGFTDTEVFKRKYIEIERKMKEGNFREYRYNSAFETAPVMCQYVKSEELGIRN
;
A
#
# COMPACT_ATOMS: atom_id res chain seq x y z
N MET A 1 -11.26 -14.15 18.76
CA MET A 1 -11.85 -15.12 17.82
C MET A 1 -13.17 -14.55 17.33
N LYS A 2 -13.24 -14.09 16.07
CA LYS A 2 -14.50 -13.64 15.48
C LYS A 2 -15.34 -14.89 15.17
N ARG A 3 -16.61 -14.89 15.58
CA ARG A 3 -17.54 -15.99 15.32
C ARG A 3 -18.00 -15.89 13.86
N THR A 4 -17.42 -16.68 12.98
CA THR A 4 -18.01 -16.97 11.67
C THR A 4 -19.28 -17.79 11.89
N ILE A 5 -20.39 -17.42 11.26
CA ILE A 5 -21.65 -18.17 11.37
C ILE A 5 -21.66 -19.23 10.26
N GLU A 6 -21.77 -20.51 10.60
CA GLU A 6 -21.68 -21.61 9.62
C GLU A 6 -22.89 -21.65 8.67
N HIS A 7 -24.10 -21.46 9.20
CA HIS A 7 -25.35 -21.34 8.44
C HIS A 7 -26.19 -20.18 8.99
N PRO A 8 -26.02 -18.96 8.45
CA PRO A 8 -26.81 -17.81 8.86
C PRO A 8 -28.30 -18.06 8.57
N LYS A 9 -29.18 -17.62 9.48
CA LYS A 9 -30.63 -17.73 9.29
C LYS A 9 -31.23 -16.35 9.18
N VAL A 10 -31.87 -16.04 8.06
CA VAL A 10 -32.31 -14.68 7.73
C VAL A 10 -33.80 -14.62 7.46
N PHE A 11 -34.45 -13.56 7.94
CA PHE A 11 -35.84 -13.26 7.57
C PHE A 11 -35.86 -12.15 6.52
N ILE A 12 -36.66 -12.31 5.47
CA ILE A 12 -36.83 -11.30 4.42
C ILE A 12 -38.15 -10.56 4.61
N SER A 13 -38.05 -9.26 4.86
CA SER A 13 -39.16 -8.32 4.98
C SER A 13 -39.22 -7.46 3.71
N TYR A 14 -40.34 -7.51 2.99
CA TYR A 14 -40.57 -6.74 1.77
C TYR A 14 -42.05 -6.33 1.66
N ALA A 15 -42.34 -5.40 0.76
CA ALA A 15 -43.72 -4.98 0.49
C ALA A 15 -44.32 -5.84 -0.61
N TRP A 16 -45.61 -6.19 -0.49
CA TRP A 16 -46.31 -6.88 -1.56
C TRP A 16 -46.58 -5.87 -2.69
N GLY A 17 -45.86 -6.08 -3.79
CA GLY A 17 -45.91 -5.29 -5.01
C GLY A 17 -46.50 -6.08 -6.18
N SER A 18 -45.91 -5.91 -7.37
CA SER A 18 -46.27 -6.67 -8.56
C SER A 18 -45.85 -8.14 -8.46
N GLU A 19 -46.44 -9.00 -9.29
CA GLU A 19 -46.02 -10.41 -9.37
C GLU A 19 -44.55 -10.54 -9.80
N ASP A 20 -44.09 -9.69 -10.72
CA ASP A 20 -42.69 -9.64 -11.13
C ASP A 20 -41.75 -9.32 -9.96
N TYR A 21 -42.14 -8.38 -9.09
CA TYR A 21 -41.37 -8.06 -7.88
C TYR A 21 -41.32 -9.26 -6.93
N ARG A 22 -42.44 -9.96 -6.74
CA ARG A 22 -42.49 -11.16 -5.88
C ARG A 22 -41.61 -12.30 -6.43
N LEU A 23 -41.57 -12.48 -7.75
CA LEU A 23 -40.67 -13.41 -8.42
C LEU A 23 -39.21 -13.03 -8.23
N LYS A 24 -38.87 -11.74 -8.35
CA LYS A 24 -37.52 -11.20 -8.11
C LYS A 24 -37.07 -11.45 -6.67
N VAL A 25 -37.94 -11.18 -5.68
CA VAL A 25 -37.68 -11.47 -4.26
C VAL A 25 -37.45 -12.96 -4.03
N ARG A 26 -38.27 -13.81 -4.67
CA ARG A 26 -38.11 -15.27 -4.58
C ARG A 26 -36.79 -15.75 -5.17
N SER A 27 -36.39 -15.23 -6.33
CA SER A 27 -35.09 -15.54 -6.95
C SER A 27 -33.94 -15.18 -6.02
N PHE A 28 -33.95 -13.95 -5.48
CA PHE A 28 -32.95 -13.50 -4.51
C PHE A 28 -32.89 -14.38 -3.26
N ALA A 29 -34.04 -14.80 -2.73
CA ALA A 29 -34.12 -15.73 -1.62
C ALA A 29 -33.53 -17.11 -1.97
N THR A 30 -33.81 -17.62 -3.19
CA THR A 30 -33.22 -18.86 -3.70
C THR A 30 -31.70 -18.76 -3.80
N ASP A 31 -31.16 -17.66 -4.33
CA ASP A 31 -29.71 -17.45 -4.43
C ASP A 31 -29.05 -17.49 -3.04
N LEU A 32 -29.68 -16.90 -2.03
CA LEU A 32 -29.19 -16.96 -0.65
C LEU A 32 -29.19 -18.39 -0.09
N MET A 33 -30.25 -19.17 -0.36
CA MET A 33 -30.35 -20.58 0.02
C MET A 33 -29.25 -21.42 -0.63
N GLU A 34 -28.99 -21.21 -1.92
CA GLU A 34 -27.90 -21.87 -2.66
C GLU A 34 -26.52 -21.53 -2.09
N ASN A 35 -26.37 -20.33 -1.54
CA ASN A 35 -25.17 -19.90 -0.82
C ASN A 35 -25.12 -20.36 0.64
N GLY A 36 -26.00 -21.27 1.09
CA GLY A 36 -25.94 -21.90 2.41
C GLY A 36 -26.51 -21.05 3.56
N ILE A 37 -27.30 -20.01 3.23
CA ILE A 37 -28.01 -19.16 4.18
C ILE A 37 -29.46 -19.63 4.28
N ASP A 38 -29.92 -19.99 5.47
CA ASP A 38 -31.30 -20.42 5.73
C ASP A 38 -32.25 -19.21 5.68
N VAL A 39 -33.11 -19.14 4.66
CA VAL A 39 -34.00 -18.00 4.42
C VAL A 39 -35.42 -18.33 4.85
N LEU A 40 -35.91 -17.58 5.83
CA LEU A 40 -37.32 -17.53 6.18
C LEU A 40 -38.04 -16.53 5.28
N LEU A 41 -38.69 -17.05 4.24
CA LEU A 41 -39.51 -16.29 3.30
C LEU A 41 -40.99 -16.62 3.52
N ASP A 42 -41.83 -15.59 3.49
CA ASP A 42 -43.28 -15.70 3.63
C ASP A 42 -43.93 -16.60 2.57
N GLN A 43 -43.48 -16.51 1.32
CA GLN A 43 -43.96 -17.30 0.17
C GLN A 43 -43.76 -18.81 0.37
N TRP A 44 -42.82 -19.21 1.24
CA TRP A 44 -42.54 -20.61 1.55
C TRP A 44 -43.16 -21.06 2.88
N SER A 45 -43.40 -20.13 3.80
CA SER A 45 -43.69 -20.44 5.21
C SER A 45 -45.15 -20.24 5.60
N LEU A 46 -45.86 -19.32 4.93
CA LEU A 46 -47.26 -19.02 5.24
C LEU A 46 -48.21 -19.90 4.43
N LYS A 47 -49.27 -20.37 5.09
CA LYS A 47 -50.41 -21.10 4.52
C LYS A 47 -51.70 -20.33 4.78
N GLU A 48 -52.78 -20.68 4.07
CA GLU A 48 -54.08 -20.06 4.26
C GLU A 48 -54.56 -20.20 5.72
N GLY A 49 -54.94 -19.08 6.33
CA GLY A 49 -55.36 -19.01 7.74
C GLY A 49 -54.27 -18.63 8.75
N ASN A 50 -53.01 -18.46 8.32
CA ASN A 50 -51.97 -17.92 9.20
C ASN A 50 -52.13 -16.40 9.43
N ASP A 51 -51.90 -15.97 10.67
CA ASP A 51 -51.75 -14.55 11.00
C ASP A 51 -50.35 -14.09 10.60
N THR A 52 -50.33 -13.28 9.56
CA THR A 52 -49.12 -12.75 8.94
C THR A 52 -48.41 -11.71 9.81
N TYR A 53 -49.12 -11.01 10.71
CA TYR A 53 -48.52 -10.06 11.67
C TYR A 53 -47.78 -10.83 12.76
N ALA A 54 -48.44 -11.86 13.30
CA ALA A 54 -47.84 -12.74 14.29
C ALA A 54 -46.59 -13.44 13.72
N PHE A 55 -46.63 -13.88 12.45
CA PHE A 55 -45.47 -14.48 11.78
C PHE A 55 -44.27 -13.52 11.69
N MET A 56 -44.49 -12.27 11.26
CA MET A 56 -43.42 -11.26 11.22
C MET A 56 -42.87 -10.95 12.62
N GLU A 57 -43.73 -10.72 13.62
CA GLU A 57 -43.26 -10.40 14.98
C GLU A 57 -42.45 -11.58 15.57
N GLN A 58 -42.91 -12.82 15.36
CA GLN A 58 -42.17 -14.02 15.78
C GLN A 58 -40.83 -14.14 15.04
N SER A 59 -40.79 -13.92 13.73
CA SER A 59 -39.57 -14.00 12.93
C SER A 59 -38.53 -12.97 13.36
N VAL A 60 -38.95 -11.75 13.68
CA VAL A 60 -38.02 -10.69 14.09
C VAL A 60 -37.51 -10.91 15.52
N THR A 61 -38.34 -11.47 16.40
CA THR A 61 -37.98 -11.73 17.81
C THR A 61 -37.28 -13.08 18.03
N ASP A 62 -37.33 -14.01 17.08
CA ASP A 62 -36.65 -15.31 17.14
C ASP A 62 -35.13 -15.12 17.29
N PRO A 63 -34.50 -15.66 18.36
CA PRO A 63 -33.06 -15.57 18.58
C PRO A 63 -32.23 -16.41 17.61
N THR A 64 -32.83 -17.39 16.90
CA THR A 64 -32.16 -18.20 15.88
C THR A 64 -31.95 -17.43 14.57
N ILE A 65 -32.79 -16.42 14.31
CA ILE A 65 -32.63 -15.54 13.14
C ILE A 65 -31.50 -14.56 13.42
N THR A 66 -30.42 -14.66 12.64
CA THR A 66 -29.20 -13.87 12.78
C THR A 66 -29.40 -12.46 12.24
N ASN A 67 -30.13 -12.31 11.13
CA ASN A 67 -30.36 -11.03 10.48
C ASN A 67 -31.76 -10.92 9.86
N VAL A 68 -32.24 -9.70 9.72
CA VAL A 68 -33.48 -9.35 9.02
C VAL A 68 -33.12 -8.49 7.83
N LEU A 69 -33.33 -9.00 6.62
CA LEU A 69 -33.15 -8.25 5.38
C LEU A 69 -34.42 -7.44 5.11
N ILE A 70 -34.28 -6.13 5.00
CA ILE A 70 -35.39 -5.24 4.65
C ILE A 70 -35.21 -4.83 3.19
N LEU A 71 -36.00 -5.41 2.30
CA LEU A 71 -35.96 -5.09 0.86
C LEU A 71 -36.76 -3.81 0.63
N LEU A 72 -36.01 -2.74 0.36
CA LEU A 72 -36.52 -1.39 0.20
C LEU A 72 -36.80 -1.08 -1.26
N ASP A 73 -38.04 -0.69 -1.50
CA ASP A 73 -38.57 -0.11 -2.74
C ASP A 73 -39.47 1.10 -2.37
N PRO A 74 -39.91 1.91 -3.35
CA PRO A 74 -40.79 3.05 -3.08
C PRO A 74 -42.12 2.67 -2.40
N ILE A 75 -42.62 1.45 -2.66
CA ILE A 75 -43.86 0.94 -2.06
C ILE A 75 -43.66 0.68 -0.56
N TYR A 76 -42.57 0.03 -0.18
CA TYR A 76 -42.18 -0.24 1.20
C TYR A 76 -42.02 1.06 1.98
N GLU A 77 -41.29 2.05 1.44
CA GLU A 77 -41.12 3.34 2.08
C GLU A 77 -42.46 4.02 2.37
N LYS A 78 -43.32 4.12 1.36
CA LYS A 78 -44.63 4.76 1.48
C LYS A 78 -45.49 4.08 2.54
N LYS A 79 -45.54 2.75 2.50
CA LYS A 79 -46.34 1.95 3.44
C LYS A 79 -45.77 1.98 4.86
N ALA A 80 -44.45 1.99 5.03
CA ALA A 80 -43.81 2.07 6.34
C ALA A 80 -44.01 3.45 6.99
N ASN A 81 -43.86 4.53 6.21
CA ASN A 81 -44.06 5.90 6.70
C ASN A 81 -45.54 6.22 6.96
N GLY A 82 -46.47 5.60 6.22
CA GLY A 82 -47.92 5.81 6.38
C GLY A 82 -48.53 5.19 7.65
N ARG A 83 -47.79 4.39 8.42
CA ARG A 83 -48.28 3.68 9.62
C ARG A 83 -48.32 4.51 10.89
N HIS A 84 -48.76 5.77 10.81
CA HIS A 84 -49.08 6.52 12.02
C HIS A 84 -50.42 6.04 12.59
N GLY A 85 -50.40 5.26 13.68
CA GLY A 85 -51.60 4.92 14.45
C GLY A 85 -52.17 3.50 14.30
N GLY A 86 -51.38 2.51 13.86
CA GLY A 86 -51.74 1.09 14.00
C GLY A 86 -52.80 0.54 13.02
N VAL A 87 -53.23 1.31 12.02
CA VAL A 87 -54.18 0.83 10.99
C VAL A 87 -53.48 0.77 9.64
N GLY A 88 -52.82 -0.36 9.40
CA GLY A 88 -52.23 -0.70 8.11
C GLY A 88 -52.21 -2.21 7.96
N THR A 89 -53.03 -2.72 7.04
CA THR A 89 -53.39 -4.14 6.85
C THR A 89 -52.24 -5.04 6.36
N GLU A 90 -51.05 -4.49 6.14
CA GLU A 90 -49.94 -5.22 5.53
C GLU A 90 -48.91 -5.64 6.56
N THR A 91 -48.77 -6.92 6.72
CA THR A 91 -48.24 -7.51 7.95
C THR A 91 -46.75 -7.82 7.90
N GLN A 92 -46.09 -7.56 6.78
CA GLN A 92 -44.69 -7.91 6.53
C GLN A 92 -43.73 -6.72 6.51
N ILE A 93 -44.24 -5.51 6.68
CA ILE A 93 -43.42 -4.30 6.75
C ILE A 93 -43.10 -4.04 8.23
N ILE A 94 -41.80 -3.97 8.54
CA ILE A 94 -41.31 -3.68 9.88
C ILE A 94 -41.78 -2.30 10.33
N SER A 95 -42.56 -2.27 11.42
CA SER A 95 -42.97 -1.03 12.08
C SER A 95 -41.83 -0.44 12.93
N PRO A 96 -41.83 0.88 13.20
CA PRO A 96 -40.92 1.49 14.17
C PRO A 96 -41.00 0.87 15.58
N GLU A 97 -42.17 0.40 16.03
CA GLU A 97 -42.27 -0.25 17.36
C GLU A 97 -41.47 -1.55 17.40
N ILE A 98 -41.65 -2.45 16.43
CA ILE A 98 -40.90 -3.71 16.32
C ILE A 98 -39.40 -3.45 16.13
N TYR A 99 -39.04 -2.45 15.32
CA TYR A 99 -37.65 -2.05 15.11
C TYR A 99 -36.96 -1.68 16.43
N ASN A 100 -37.65 -0.95 17.31
CA ASN A 100 -37.11 -0.53 18.59
C ASN A 100 -37.09 -1.63 19.67
N LYS A 101 -37.81 -2.74 19.47
CA LYS A 101 -37.81 -3.89 20.41
C LYS A 101 -36.57 -4.79 20.27
N VAL A 102 -35.86 -4.74 19.13
CA VAL A 102 -34.74 -5.65 18.81
C VAL A 102 -33.47 -4.85 18.51
N LYS A 103 -32.30 -5.47 18.68
CA LYS A 103 -31.01 -4.82 18.38
C LYS A 103 -30.97 -4.36 16.93
N GLN A 104 -30.66 -3.08 16.72
CA GLN A 104 -30.69 -2.44 15.40
C GLN A 104 -29.74 -3.11 14.39
N GLU A 105 -28.60 -3.64 14.85
CA GLU A 105 -27.61 -4.36 14.02
C GLU A 105 -28.17 -5.63 13.35
N LYS A 106 -29.30 -6.15 13.83
CA LYS A 106 -30.00 -7.30 13.22
C LYS A 106 -30.62 -6.91 11.88
N PHE A 107 -31.07 -5.66 11.72
CA PHE A 107 -31.75 -5.18 10.52
C PHE A 107 -30.75 -4.70 9.48
N LEU A 108 -30.80 -5.28 8.28
CA LEU A 108 -29.95 -4.91 7.14
C LEU A 108 -30.83 -4.33 6.03
N PRO A 109 -30.83 -3.00 5.84
CA PRO A 109 -31.51 -2.37 4.72
C PRO A 109 -30.85 -2.76 3.39
N VAL A 110 -31.65 -3.22 2.43
CA VAL A 110 -31.22 -3.60 1.08
C VAL A 110 -32.06 -2.84 0.08
N ILE A 111 -31.46 -1.95 -0.69
CA ILE A 111 -32.15 -1.22 -1.77
C ILE A 111 -32.33 -2.19 -2.91
N PHE A 112 -33.59 -2.54 -3.17
CA PHE A 112 -33.96 -3.52 -4.18
C PHE A 112 -34.49 -2.84 -5.45
N GLU A 113 -35.13 -1.68 -5.28
CA GLU A 113 -35.52 -0.76 -6.35
C GLU A 113 -35.37 0.70 -5.87
N ARG A 114 -35.08 1.60 -6.81
CA ARG A 114 -34.99 3.04 -6.56
C ARG A 114 -36.27 3.75 -6.99
N GLY A 115 -36.48 4.96 -6.48
CA GLY A 115 -37.54 5.84 -6.99
C GLY A 115 -37.28 6.28 -8.44
N GLU A 116 -38.30 6.84 -9.09
CA GLU A 116 -38.26 7.26 -10.50
C GLU A 116 -37.09 8.22 -10.81
N ASN A 117 -36.68 9.04 -9.85
CA ASN A 117 -35.57 10.00 -9.98
C ASN A 117 -34.22 9.45 -9.46
N GLY A 118 -34.12 8.14 -9.21
CA GLY A 118 -32.93 7.50 -8.64
C GLY A 118 -32.80 7.66 -7.11
N GLU A 119 -33.84 8.11 -6.44
CA GLU A 119 -33.89 8.29 -4.99
C GLU A 119 -33.82 6.95 -4.24
N ILE A 120 -33.23 6.96 -3.04
CA ILE A 120 -33.11 5.78 -2.18
C ILE A 120 -34.34 5.73 -1.26
N PRO A 121 -35.25 4.74 -1.43
CA PRO A 121 -36.53 4.72 -0.74
C PRO A 121 -36.39 4.18 0.69
N LYS A 122 -36.02 5.05 1.63
CA LYS A 122 -35.79 4.68 3.03
C LYS A 122 -36.88 5.23 3.95
N PRO A 123 -37.61 4.36 4.67
CA PRO A 123 -38.49 4.77 5.75
C PRO A 123 -37.78 5.69 6.75
N GLN A 124 -38.53 6.59 7.40
CA GLN A 124 -37.97 7.62 8.28
C GLN A 124 -37.07 7.06 9.39
N TYR A 125 -37.41 5.89 9.94
CA TYR A 125 -36.65 5.22 10.99
C TYR A 125 -35.36 4.53 10.49
N LEU A 126 -35.17 4.37 9.17
CA LEU A 126 -33.98 3.79 8.55
C LEU A 126 -33.09 4.81 7.82
N LYS A 127 -33.48 6.10 7.78
CA LYS A 127 -32.78 7.13 6.99
C LYS A 127 -31.28 7.23 7.30
N THR A 128 -30.89 7.11 8.56
CA THR A 128 -29.50 7.22 9.01
C THR A 128 -28.70 5.92 8.92
N MET A 129 -29.35 4.80 8.58
CA MET A 129 -28.70 3.48 8.56
C MET A 129 -27.92 3.24 7.27
N LEU A 130 -26.78 2.56 7.40
CA LEU A 130 -26.07 2.00 6.24
C LEU A 130 -26.94 0.95 5.55
N HIS A 131 -26.71 0.74 4.25
CA HIS A 131 -27.51 -0.15 3.41
C HIS A 131 -26.63 -0.89 2.41
N PHE A 132 -27.17 -1.98 1.86
CA PHE A 132 -26.68 -2.61 0.64
C PHE A 132 -27.51 -2.14 -0.54
N ASP A 133 -26.90 -1.97 -1.72
CA ASP A 133 -27.62 -1.50 -2.90
C ASP A 133 -27.56 -2.52 -4.03
N LEU A 134 -28.64 -3.28 -4.20
CA LEU A 134 -28.82 -4.28 -5.24
C LEU A 134 -29.68 -3.77 -6.40
N SER A 135 -29.98 -2.47 -6.45
CA SER A 135 -30.84 -1.88 -7.49
C SER A 135 -30.11 -1.51 -8.78
N GLN A 136 -28.78 -1.56 -8.79
CA GLN A 136 -27.92 -1.15 -9.91
C GLN A 136 -27.25 -2.38 -10.51
N GLU A 137 -27.56 -2.67 -11.78
CA GLU A 137 -27.10 -3.88 -12.46
C GLU A 137 -25.56 -3.97 -12.51
N GLU A 138 -24.87 -2.86 -12.75
CA GLU A 138 -23.41 -2.83 -12.86
C GLU A 138 -22.69 -3.12 -11.53
N LYS A 139 -23.39 -2.98 -10.40
CA LYS A 139 -22.83 -3.18 -9.05
C LYS A 139 -23.41 -4.39 -8.32
N TYR A 140 -24.44 -5.02 -8.89
CA TYR A 140 -25.23 -6.07 -8.24
C TYR A 140 -24.34 -7.17 -7.65
N ASP A 141 -23.47 -7.79 -8.44
CA ASP A 141 -22.63 -8.91 -8.00
C ASP A 141 -21.71 -8.53 -6.83
N SER A 142 -21.10 -7.34 -6.90
CA SER A 142 -20.17 -6.87 -5.87
C SER A 142 -20.88 -6.56 -4.54
N GLU A 143 -22.08 -5.97 -4.62
CA GLU A 143 -22.90 -5.64 -3.46
C GLU A 143 -23.55 -6.89 -2.86
N TYR A 144 -23.94 -7.85 -3.70
CA TYR A 144 -24.43 -9.17 -3.28
C TYR A 144 -23.37 -9.94 -2.51
N GLN A 145 -22.15 -10.04 -3.05
CA GLN A 145 -21.03 -10.67 -2.33
C GLN A 145 -20.74 -9.97 -0.99
N ARG A 146 -20.85 -8.63 -0.96
CA ARG A 146 -20.69 -7.85 0.28
C ARG A 146 -21.77 -8.19 1.32
N LEU A 147 -23.02 -8.35 0.88
CA LEU A 147 -24.14 -8.75 1.72
C LEU A 147 -23.92 -10.16 2.28
N VAL A 148 -23.56 -11.12 1.42
CA VAL A 148 -23.29 -12.51 1.82
C VAL A 148 -22.16 -12.56 2.88
N LYS A 149 -21.03 -11.88 2.64
CA LYS A 149 -19.94 -11.77 3.63
C LYS A 149 -20.43 -11.21 4.97
N ARG A 150 -21.28 -10.19 4.94
CA ARG A 150 -21.88 -9.59 6.15
C ARG A 150 -22.76 -10.58 6.92
N LEU A 151 -23.52 -11.43 6.23
CA LEU A 151 -24.39 -12.45 6.82
C LEU A 151 -23.59 -13.57 7.50
N TYR A 152 -22.43 -13.93 6.93
CA TYR A 152 -21.48 -14.87 7.55
C TYR A 152 -20.67 -14.29 8.73
N GLY A 153 -20.81 -12.99 9.03
CA GLY A 153 -20.08 -12.31 10.09
C GLY A 153 -18.62 -11.96 9.72
N ILE A 154 -18.29 -11.97 8.42
CA ILE A 154 -16.98 -11.60 7.91
C ILE A 154 -16.89 -10.07 7.84
N GLU A 155 -15.88 -9.48 8.47
CA GLU A 155 -15.63 -8.04 8.36
C GLU A 155 -15.21 -7.68 6.93
N ILE A 156 -15.98 -6.79 6.29
CA ILE A 156 -15.73 -6.33 4.91
C ILE A 156 -14.49 -5.43 4.85
N VAL A 157 -14.21 -4.71 5.93
CA VAL A 157 -13.02 -3.86 6.09
C VAL A 157 -12.39 -4.23 7.42
N GLU A 158 -11.27 -4.94 7.38
CA GLU A 158 -10.56 -5.30 8.60
C GLU A 158 -9.96 -4.06 9.24
N LYS A 159 -10.27 -3.83 10.52
CA LYS A 159 -9.57 -2.82 11.30
C LYS A 159 -8.08 -3.20 11.38
N PRO A 160 -7.15 -2.37 10.90
CA PRO A 160 -5.73 -2.69 10.99
C PRO A 160 -5.33 -2.80 12.46
N GLU A 161 -4.34 -3.64 12.74
CA GLU A 161 -3.80 -3.75 14.09
C GLU A 161 -3.26 -2.40 14.57
N LEU A 162 -3.52 -2.09 15.84
CA LEU A 162 -2.97 -0.89 16.44
C LEU A 162 -1.43 -0.99 16.46
N GLY A 163 -0.77 0.05 15.92
CA GLY A 163 0.69 0.19 15.94
C GLY A 163 1.22 0.62 17.31
N LYS A 164 2.55 0.58 17.47
CA LYS A 164 3.23 1.08 18.68
C LYS A 164 3.38 2.61 18.64
N LYS A 165 3.58 3.23 19.81
CA LYS A 165 3.99 4.64 19.94
C LYS A 165 5.26 4.88 19.11
N PRO A 166 5.30 5.88 18.22
CA PRO A 166 6.49 6.14 17.42
C PRO A 166 7.67 6.63 18.28
N SER A 167 8.88 6.12 18.01
CA SER A 167 10.12 6.47 18.72
C SER A 167 10.56 7.92 18.51
N TRP A 168 10.29 8.50 17.34
CA TRP A 168 10.68 9.88 17.00
C TRP A 168 9.98 10.97 17.84
N LEU A 169 8.97 10.63 18.64
CA LEU A 169 8.33 11.57 19.57
C LEU A 169 9.26 12.02 20.72
N GLU A 170 10.32 11.27 21.00
CA GLU A 170 11.25 11.52 22.12
C GLU A 170 12.66 11.94 21.66
N GLU A 171 12.89 12.01 20.34
CA GLU A 171 14.23 12.23 19.77
C GLU A 171 14.60 13.72 19.68
N LYS A 172 15.80 14.05 20.18
CA LYS A 172 16.49 15.32 19.89
C LYS A 172 17.41 15.13 18.67
N SER A 173 17.53 16.14 17.81
CA SER A 173 18.44 16.14 16.66
C SER A 173 19.86 15.75 17.10
N MET A 174 20.37 14.63 16.56
CA MET A 174 21.67 14.08 16.96
C MET A 174 22.86 14.73 16.23
N ILE A 175 22.63 15.47 15.13
CA ILE A 175 23.71 16.13 14.37
C ILE A 175 24.20 17.38 15.14
N PRO A 176 25.51 17.52 15.41
CA PRO A 176 26.06 18.71 16.04
C PRO A 176 25.75 19.99 15.24
N THR A 177 25.37 21.06 15.92
CA THR A 177 25.03 22.35 15.27
C THR A 177 26.15 22.86 14.36
N LYS A 178 27.42 22.71 14.79
CA LYS A 178 28.59 23.11 13.99
C LYS A 178 28.64 22.41 12.62
N THR A 179 28.28 21.13 12.57
CA THR A 179 28.23 20.37 11.31
C THR A 179 27.12 20.89 10.42
N ARG A 180 25.92 21.12 10.97
CA ARG A 180 24.77 21.67 10.24
C ARG A 180 25.08 23.05 9.63
N THR A 181 25.67 23.94 10.43
CA THR A 181 26.07 25.28 9.97
C THR A 181 27.26 25.23 9.01
N GLY A 182 28.13 24.22 9.13
CA GLY A 182 29.31 24.06 8.27
C GLY A 182 28.95 23.90 6.80
N TYR A 183 27.89 23.17 6.48
CA TYR A 183 27.45 22.95 5.09
C TYR A 183 26.81 24.19 4.45
N GLU A 184 26.41 25.19 5.24
CA GLU A 184 25.82 26.42 4.71
C GLU A 184 26.77 27.20 3.81
N CYS A 185 28.08 26.96 3.93
CA CYS A 185 29.08 27.55 3.04
C CYS A 185 28.87 27.17 1.56
N LEU A 186 28.22 26.03 1.27
CA LEU A 186 27.92 25.57 -0.09
C LEU A 186 26.85 26.41 -0.79
N LYS A 187 26.01 27.12 -0.01
CA LYS A 187 25.01 28.08 -0.54
C LYS A 187 25.65 29.38 -1.00
N GLN A 188 26.84 29.70 -0.50
CA GLN A 188 27.52 30.94 -0.82
C GLN A 188 27.93 30.97 -2.30
N ARG A 189 28.09 32.18 -2.86
CA ARG A 189 28.54 32.36 -4.23
C ARG A 189 30.05 32.12 -4.30
N LYS A 190 30.43 30.93 -4.78
CA LYS A 190 31.80 30.46 -5.00
C LYS A 190 31.89 29.84 -6.39
N SER A 191 33.10 29.60 -6.90
CA SER A 191 33.27 28.86 -8.16
C SER A 191 32.83 27.40 -8.01
N ASP A 192 32.41 26.80 -9.12
CA ASP A 192 31.91 25.42 -9.14
C ASP A 192 32.96 24.42 -8.64
N ASN A 193 34.23 24.62 -8.99
CA ASN A 193 35.33 23.77 -8.52
C ASN A 193 35.49 23.83 -7.01
N ILE A 194 35.47 25.04 -6.42
CA ILE A 194 35.57 25.20 -4.96
C ILE A 194 34.41 24.48 -4.27
N LYS A 195 33.19 24.63 -4.78
CA LYS A 195 32.01 23.95 -4.22
C LYS A 195 32.11 22.42 -4.33
N LYS A 196 32.57 21.90 -5.47
CA LYS A 196 32.79 20.46 -5.68
C LYS A 196 33.83 19.93 -4.69
N ASP A 197 34.92 20.66 -4.47
CA ASP A 197 35.98 20.26 -3.53
C ASP A 197 35.51 20.31 -2.07
N GLU A 198 34.84 21.39 -1.66
CA GLU A 198 34.23 21.49 -0.32
C GLU A 198 33.23 20.35 -0.07
N TYR A 199 32.37 20.07 -1.05
CA TYR A 199 31.39 19.00 -0.96
C TYR A 199 32.05 17.62 -0.86
N ARG A 200 33.09 17.35 -1.65
CA ARG A 200 33.87 16.10 -1.59
C ARG A 200 34.52 15.94 -0.22
N ASN A 201 35.10 17.00 0.35
CA ASN A 201 35.71 16.96 1.68
C ASN A 201 34.68 16.65 2.76
N PHE A 202 33.50 17.28 2.72
CA PHE A 202 32.42 16.97 3.66
C PHE A 202 31.93 15.54 3.53
N LEU A 203 31.71 15.05 2.31
CA LEU A 203 31.31 13.66 2.08
C LEU A 203 32.38 12.68 2.53
N SER A 204 33.66 12.99 2.34
CA SER A 204 34.77 12.16 2.82
C SER A 204 34.74 12.02 4.35
N VAL A 205 34.44 13.10 5.09
CA VAL A 205 34.30 13.02 6.55
C VAL A 205 33.14 12.12 6.96
N VAL A 206 32.00 12.20 6.26
CA VAL A 206 30.85 11.32 6.52
C VAL A 206 31.18 9.86 6.18
N LYS A 207 31.85 9.63 5.04
CA LYS A 207 32.35 8.32 4.61
C LYS A 207 33.21 7.67 5.70
N GLU A 208 34.21 8.38 6.21
CA GLU A 208 35.10 7.85 7.25
C GLU A 208 34.34 7.43 8.52
N LYS A 209 33.29 8.17 8.90
CA LYS A 209 32.45 7.79 10.04
C LYS A 209 31.66 6.50 9.79
N ILE A 210 31.18 6.28 8.56
CA ILE A 210 30.43 5.08 8.18
C ILE A 210 31.36 3.86 8.16
N ILE A 211 32.52 3.96 7.50
CA ILE A 211 33.46 2.83 7.36
C ILE A 211 34.01 2.40 8.73
N ASN A 212 34.36 3.37 9.57
CA ASN A 212 34.94 3.13 10.89
C ASN A 212 33.88 2.92 11.99
N PHE A 213 32.62 2.68 11.63
CA PHE A 213 31.59 2.32 12.61
C PHE A 213 32.01 1.08 13.40
N SER A 214 32.06 1.20 14.71
CA SER A 214 32.41 0.11 15.63
C SER A 214 31.62 0.31 16.91
N LYS A 215 31.20 -0.78 17.54
CA LYS A 215 30.54 -0.76 18.84
C LYS A 215 31.32 -1.62 19.84
N ASP A 216 31.87 -0.97 20.86
CA ASP A 216 32.58 -1.64 21.94
C ASP A 216 31.65 -2.67 22.62
N GLU A 217 32.21 -3.83 22.97
CA GLU A 217 31.51 -4.90 23.72
C GLU A 217 30.31 -5.55 23.01
N LEU A 218 30.40 -5.81 21.71
CA LEU A 218 29.44 -6.70 21.03
C LEU A 218 29.61 -8.14 21.52
N GLU A 219 28.62 -8.65 22.25
CA GLU A 219 28.53 -10.07 22.62
C GLU A 219 28.46 -10.96 21.36
N THR A 220 28.97 -12.20 21.47
CA THR A 220 28.95 -13.21 20.40
C THR A 220 27.52 -13.50 19.89
N SER A 221 26.51 -13.27 20.73
CA SER A 221 25.09 -13.32 20.36
C SER A 221 24.39 -12.03 20.79
N VAL A 222 23.76 -11.34 19.85
CA VAL A 222 23.05 -10.09 20.14
C VAL A 222 21.55 -10.38 20.30
N SER A 223 20.94 -9.88 21.37
CA SER A 223 19.49 -9.98 21.57
C SER A 223 18.72 -9.19 20.51
N ALA A 224 17.41 -9.45 20.33
CA ALA A 224 16.61 -8.69 19.35
C ALA A 224 16.63 -7.17 19.63
N ASP A 225 16.49 -6.76 20.90
CA ASP A 225 16.60 -5.35 21.27
C ASP A 225 18.02 -4.81 21.07
N GLY A 226 19.04 -5.63 21.35
CA GLY A 226 20.44 -5.28 21.10
C GLY A 226 20.73 -5.03 19.61
N TYR A 227 20.18 -5.84 18.71
CA TYR A 227 20.39 -5.70 17.27
C TYR A 227 19.66 -4.47 16.73
N ILE A 228 18.43 -4.22 17.21
CA ILE A 228 17.68 -3.00 16.86
C ILE A 228 18.42 -1.76 17.37
N ALA A 229 19.01 -1.80 18.58
CA ALA A 229 19.83 -0.72 19.10
C ALA A 229 21.11 -0.53 18.28
N LEU A 230 21.79 -1.61 17.89
CA LEU A 230 22.96 -1.55 17.00
C LEU A 230 22.63 -0.87 15.67
N TYR A 231 21.50 -1.24 15.04
CA TYR A 231 21.06 -0.56 13.82
C TYR A 231 20.66 0.90 14.09
N ALA A 232 20.01 1.18 15.23
CA ALA A 232 19.63 2.54 15.61
C ALA A 232 20.85 3.46 15.79
N ASP A 233 22.00 2.96 16.25
CA ASP A 233 23.23 3.75 16.40
C ASP A 233 23.78 4.24 15.04
N THR A 234 23.42 3.57 13.95
CA THR A 234 23.82 3.97 12.60
C THR A 234 23.12 5.25 12.13
N LYS A 235 22.01 5.62 12.80
CA LYS A 235 21.13 6.74 12.45
C LYS A 235 21.84 8.08 12.43
N LEU A 236 22.83 8.30 13.30
CA LEU A 236 23.60 9.54 13.31
C LEU A 236 24.32 9.77 11.97
N TYR A 237 24.94 8.72 11.42
CA TYR A 237 25.68 8.79 10.16
C TYR A 237 24.74 8.94 8.97
N ARG A 238 23.61 8.21 9.01
CA ARG A 238 22.51 8.40 8.06
C ARG A 238 22.07 9.86 8.02
N ASP A 239 21.71 10.42 9.16
CA ASP A 239 21.14 11.77 9.24
C ASP A 239 22.18 12.84 8.88
N ASP A 240 23.47 12.64 9.19
CA ASP A 240 24.58 13.51 8.74
C ASP A 240 24.71 13.50 7.21
N PHE A 241 24.76 12.31 6.60
CA PHE A 241 24.77 12.14 5.14
C PHE A 241 23.56 12.82 4.48
N LEU A 242 22.37 12.56 5.00
CA LEU A 242 21.11 13.11 4.50
C LEU A 242 21.03 14.63 4.67
N HIS A 243 21.60 15.17 5.75
CA HIS A 243 21.69 16.62 5.92
C HIS A 243 22.59 17.26 4.86
N LEU A 244 23.74 16.64 4.57
CA LEU A 244 24.65 17.06 3.51
C LEU A 244 24.05 16.88 2.10
N LEU A 245 23.28 15.82 1.87
CA LEU A 245 22.60 15.53 0.60
C LEU A 245 21.73 16.71 0.14
N LYS A 246 21.06 17.41 1.06
CA LYS A 246 20.25 18.59 0.73
C LYS A 246 21.06 19.72 0.08
N TYR A 247 22.36 19.77 0.33
CA TYR A 247 23.25 20.78 -0.24
C TYR A 247 23.80 20.40 -1.62
N SER A 248 23.58 19.16 -2.08
CA SER A 248 23.94 18.74 -3.45
C SER A 248 23.29 19.62 -4.52
N LEU A 249 22.13 20.22 -4.25
CA LEU A 249 21.44 21.14 -5.16
C LEU A 249 22.22 22.43 -5.44
N TYR A 250 23.15 22.82 -4.56
CA TYR A 250 23.98 24.01 -4.75
C TYR A 250 25.34 23.72 -5.39
N VAL A 251 25.62 22.44 -5.66
CA VAL A 251 26.92 21.94 -6.11
C VAL A 251 26.72 21.24 -7.47
N PRO A 252 27.29 21.76 -8.56
CA PRO A 252 27.11 21.16 -9.88
C PRO A 252 27.59 19.72 -9.91
N GLU A 253 26.80 18.84 -10.51
CA GLU A 253 27.11 17.41 -10.66
C GLU A 253 27.45 16.68 -9.34
N ALA A 254 26.96 17.17 -8.21
CA ALA A 254 27.17 16.53 -6.90
C ALA A 254 26.73 15.07 -6.86
N TYR A 255 25.73 14.69 -7.66
CA TYR A 255 25.29 13.30 -7.80
C TYR A 255 26.41 12.37 -8.28
N LYS A 256 27.37 12.85 -9.09
CA LYS A 256 28.55 12.06 -9.49
C LYS A 256 29.51 11.82 -8.32
N ILE A 257 29.70 12.85 -7.49
CA ILE A 257 30.54 12.76 -6.28
C ILE A 257 29.89 11.81 -5.27
N ILE A 258 28.57 11.91 -5.07
CA ILE A 258 27.80 11.00 -4.21
C ILE A 258 27.95 9.55 -4.71
N ALA A 259 27.72 9.29 -5.99
CA ALA A 259 27.83 7.95 -6.54
C ALA A 259 29.24 7.35 -6.42
N SER A 260 30.29 8.17 -6.52
CA SER A 260 31.69 7.76 -6.27
C SER A 260 31.90 7.40 -4.80
N VAL A 261 31.46 8.25 -3.87
CA VAL A 261 31.62 8.00 -2.43
C VAL A 261 30.82 6.79 -1.97
N MET A 262 29.62 6.57 -2.51
CA MET A 262 28.83 5.37 -2.22
C MET A 262 29.52 4.09 -2.70
N GLU A 263 30.14 4.12 -3.88
CA GLU A 263 30.96 3.01 -4.40
C GLU A 263 32.13 2.71 -3.48
N GLU A 264 32.88 3.73 -3.07
CA GLU A 264 33.99 3.59 -2.11
C GLU A 264 33.51 2.99 -0.77
N ILE A 265 32.41 3.50 -0.20
CA ILE A 265 31.83 2.93 1.03
C ILE A 265 31.50 1.46 0.82
N CYS A 266 30.85 1.12 -0.30
CA CYS A 266 30.46 -0.25 -0.62
C CYS A 266 31.68 -1.19 -0.64
N VAL A 267 32.76 -0.80 -1.33
CA VAL A 267 34.02 -1.57 -1.38
C VAL A 267 34.56 -1.87 0.01
N GLU A 268 34.59 -0.87 0.88
CA GLU A 268 35.19 -0.98 2.22
C GLU A 268 34.34 -1.82 3.19
N ILE A 269 33.00 -1.77 3.10
CA ILE A 269 32.11 -2.48 4.03
C ILE A 269 31.64 -3.85 3.53
N LYS A 270 31.81 -4.16 2.25
CA LYS A 270 31.28 -5.39 1.63
C LYS A 270 31.74 -6.66 2.36
N TYR A 271 33.00 -6.68 2.80
CA TYR A 271 33.63 -7.80 3.48
C TYR A 271 33.80 -7.60 4.97
N LYS A 272 33.19 -6.55 5.54
CA LYS A 272 33.16 -6.38 6.98
C LYS A 272 32.29 -7.49 7.58
N ASP A 273 32.90 -8.35 8.37
CA ASP A 273 32.23 -9.50 9.00
C ASP A 273 31.39 -9.07 10.22
N GLY A 274 30.52 -9.98 10.64
CA GLY A 274 29.71 -9.83 11.85
C GLY A 274 28.60 -8.78 11.74
N TYR A 275 27.95 -8.53 12.88
CA TYR A 275 26.77 -7.68 12.95
C TYR A 275 27.03 -6.23 12.54
N GLU A 276 28.24 -5.71 12.78
CA GLU A 276 28.61 -4.34 12.36
C GLU A 276 28.62 -4.18 10.85
N GLY A 277 29.23 -5.12 10.12
CA GLY A 277 29.23 -5.09 8.66
C GLY A 277 27.84 -5.25 8.08
N GLU A 278 27.01 -6.11 8.68
CA GLU A 278 25.60 -6.26 8.30
C GLU A 278 24.80 -4.96 8.44
N VAL A 279 24.89 -4.28 9.59
CA VAL A 279 24.16 -3.02 9.79
C VAL A 279 24.68 -1.91 8.90
N MET A 280 25.98 -1.88 8.58
CA MET A 280 26.55 -0.91 7.63
C MET A 280 26.09 -1.16 6.19
N ARG A 281 26.04 -2.40 5.73
CA ARG A 281 25.47 -2.72 4.40
C ARG A 281 23.98 -2.37 4.33
N THR A 282 23.26 -2.60 5.43
CA THR A 282 21.84 -2.23 5.56
C THR A 282 21.64 -0.71 5.55
N LEU A 283 22.52 0.04 6.24
CA LEU A 283 22.54 1.50 6.20
C LEU A 283 22.81 2.02 4.79
N LEU A 284 23.79 1.44 4.07
CA LEU A 284 24.13 1.86 2.71
C LEU A 284 22.95 1.66 1.75
N HIS A 285 22.23 0.54 1.89
CA HIS A 285 20.98 0.27 1.18
C HIS A 285 19.94 1.36 1.49
N GLU A 286 19.69 1.67 2.77
CA GLU A 286 18.75 2.73 3.19
C GLU A 286 19.13 4.10 2.58
N ILE A 287 20.41 4.47 2.65
CA ILE A 287 20.94 5.73 2.10
C ILE A 287 20.73 5.78 0.58
N PHE A 288 20.97 4.68 -0.14
CA PHE A 288 20.76 4.64 -1.59
C PHE A 288 19.31 4.97 -1.97
N ILE A 289 18.34 4.39 -1.28
CA ILE A 289 16.92 4.70 -1.50
C ILE A 289 16.64 6.18 -1.20
N TYR A 290 17.20 6.74 -0.12
CA TYR A 290 17.05 8.19 0.15
C TYR A 290 17.64 9.07 -0.94
N VAL A 291 18.80 8.70 -1.50
CA VAL A 291 19.44 9.46 -2.59
C VAL A 291 18.52 9.48 -3.81
N VAL A 292 17.98 8.32 -4.20
CA VAL A 292 17.02 8.21 -5.30
C VAL A 292 15.75 9.00 -5.00
N ALA A 293 15.18 8.86 -3.79
CA ALA A 293 13.98 9.60 -3.36
C ALA A 293 14.19 11.12 -3.41
N PHE A 294 15.34 11.59 -2.94
CA PHE A 294 15.69 13.00 -2.92
C PHE A 294 15.76 13.57 -4.34
N TYR A 295 16.44 12.91 -5.27
CA TYR A 295 16.55 13.42 -6.64
C TYR A 295 15.27 13.27 -7.46
N LEU A 296 14.49 12.20 -7.25
CA LEU A 296 13.14 12.07 -7.82
C LEU A 296 12.22 13.21 -7.34
N LYS A 297 12.18 13.47 -6.03
CA LYS A 297 11.41 14.56 -5.44
C LYS A 297 11.78 15.93 -6.00
N ASN A 298 13.07 16.17 -6.21
CA ASN A 298 13.58 17.43 -6.77
C ASN A 298 13.56 17.47 -8.32
N LYS A 299 12.97 16.47 -8.99
CA LYS A 299 12.88 16.37 -10.45
C LYS A 299 14.24 16.52 -11.16
N ASN A 300 15.30 16.00 -10.54
CA ASN A 300 16.64 16.02 -11.11
C ASN A 300 16.89 14.74 -11.92
N SER A 301 16.35 14.70 -13.12
CA SER A 301 16.33 13.51 -13.98
C SER A 301 17.75 13.10 -14.43
N ASP A 302 18.69 14.05 -14.52
CA ASP A 302 20.11 13.78 -14.79
C ASP A 302 20.77 13.02 -13.64
N ALA A 303 20.51 13.42 -12.39
CA ALA A 303 21.05 12.74 -11.22
C ALA A 303 20.48 11.33 -11.07
N VAL A 304 19.16 11.16 -11.24
CA VAL A 304 18.52 9.84 -11.16
C VAL A 304 19.02 8.93 -12.27
N SER A 305 19.10 9.43 -13.51
CA SER A 305 19.66 8.70 -14.65
C SER A 305 21.08 8.22 -14.36
N TYR A 306 21.98 9.14 -13.99
CA TYR A 306 23.39 8.80 -13.72
C TYR A 306 23.55 7.77 -12.60
N ILE A 307 22.80 7.90 -11.50
CA ILE A 307 22.92 7.00 -10.35
C ILE A 307 22.44 5.59 -10.70
N LEU A 308 21.35 5.46 -11.45
CA LEU A 308 20.78 4.16 -11.80
C LEU A 308 21.44 3.52 -13.03
N SER A 309 22.07 4.30 -13.90
CA SER A 309 22.77 3.80 -15.08
C SER A 309 24.29 3.75 -14.92
N LYS A 310 24.86 4.18 -13.78
CA LYS A 310 26.31 4.06 -13.54
C LYS A 310 26.67 2.58 -13.38
N THR A 311 27.70 2.16 -14.10
CA THR A 311 28.41 0.93 -13.80
C THR A 311 29.28 1.15 -12.57
N TYR A 312 29.06 0.33 -11.54
CA TYR A 312 29.77 0.39 -10.29
C TYR A 312 30.88 -0.65 -10.23
N PHE A 313 32.07 -0.26 -9.75
CA PHE A 313 33.24 -1.13 -9.67
C PHE A 313 33.51 -1.58 -8.24
N VAL A 314 32.80 -2.62 -7.81
CA VAL A 314 32.91 -3.16 -6.44
C VAL A 314 33.52 -4.55 -6.52
N SER A 315 34.85 -4.62 -6.47
CA SER A 315 35.61 -5.85 -6.73
C SER A 315 35.16 -7.04 -5.87
N ASN A 316 35.30 -8.23 -6.44
CA ASN A 316 35.12 -9.50 -5.76
C ASN A 316 36.24 -10.44 -6.18
N HIS A 317 37.24 -10.69 -5.32
CA HIS A 317 38.29 -11.72 -5.43
C HIS A 317 38.56 -12.25 -6.87
N GLY A 318 38.80 -11.35 -7.84
CA GLY A 318 39.19 -11.70 -9.21
C GLY A 318 38.11 -12.06 -10.24
N TYR A 319 36.79 -11.93 -9.98
CA TYR A 319 35.76 -12.14 -11.03
C TYR A 319 34.60 -11.13 -10.96
N ASN A 320 34.29 -10.51 -12.11
CA ASN A 320 33.27 -9.48 -12.40
C ASN A 320 33.36 -8.22 -11.53
N GLU A 321 34.18 -7.27 -11.98
CA GLU A 321 34.37 -5.97 -11.34
C GLU A 321 33.18 -5.02 -11.59
N ASP A 322 32.51 -5.14 -12.74
CA ASP A 322 31.38 -4.30 -13.12
C ASP A 322 30.06 -4.83 -12.55
N GLN A 323 29.36 -3.96 -11.83
CA GLN A 323 28.06 -4.22 -11.22
C GLN A 323 27.08 -3.10 -11.60
N SER A 324 25.78 -3.39 -11.61
CA SER A 324 24.76 -2.34 -11.67
C SER A 324 24.49 -1.80 -10.26
N PHE A 325 23.56 -0.85 -10.13
CA PHE A 325 23.24 -0.24 -8.84
C PHE A 325 22.68 -1.22 -7.78
N ASP A 326 22.30 -2.44 -8.19
CA ASP A 326 21.86 -3.50 -7.28
C ASP A 326 22.96 -3.93 -6.29
N VAL A 327 24.21 -3.53 -6.52
CA VAL A 327 25.31 -3.71 -5.55
C VAL A 327 25.05 -3.04 -4.19
N PHE A 328 24.17 -2.03 -4.13
CA PHE A 328 23.76 -1.38 -2.88
C PHE A 328 22.61 -2.09 -2.17
N TYR A 329 22.01 -3.11 -2.79
CA TYR A 329 20.95 -3.90 -2.17
C TYR A 329 21.54 -4.81 -1.08
N ASN A 330 20.88 -4.83 0.08
CA ASN A 330 21.20 -5.76 1.16
C ASN A 330 19.93 -6.33 1.78
N HIS A 331 19.87 -7.66 1.91
CA HIS A 331 18.82 -8.35 2.66
C HIS A 331 19.32 -8.65 4.08
N ASN A 332 18.69 -8.04 5.10
CA ASN A 332 19.09 -8.21 6.49
C ASN A 332 18.07 -9.05 7.28
N GLU A 333 18.26 -10.36 7.26
CA GLU A 333 17.42 -11.31 8.01
C GLU A 333 17.50 -11.09 9.53
N ASN A 334 18.62 -10.62 10.06
CA ASN A 334 18.78 -10.39 11.49
C ASN A 334 17.93 -9.22 11.96
N LEU A 335 17.91 -8.11 11.22
CA LEU A 335 17.03 -6.98 11.51
C LEU A 335 15.55 -7.35 11.33
N ASP A 336 15.22 -8.09 10.26
CA ASP A 336 13.87 -8.58 10.00
C ASP A 336 13.33 -9.41 11.19
N ARG A 337 14.14 -10.38 11.67
CA ARG A 337 13.80 -11.22 12.83
C ARG A 337 13.76 -10.41 14.12
N ALA A 338 14.73 -9.52 14.34
CA ALA A 338 14.81 -8.74 15.57
C ALA A 338 13.58 -7.83 15.74
N VAL A 339 13.17 -7.11 14.69
CA VAL A 339 12.00 -6.22 14.73
C VAL A 339 10.72 -6.99 14.97
N SER A 340 10.54 -8.13 14.29
CA SER A 340 9.38 -9.02 14.49
C SER A 340 9.32 -9.60 15.91
N LYS A 341 10.47 -10.00 16.46
CA LYS A 341 10.56 -10.55 17.83
C LYS A 341 10.27 -9.51 18.91
N LYS A 342 10.63 -8.24 18.70
CA LYS A 342 10.43 -7.15 19.68
C LYS A 342 8.97 -6.88 20.02
N ASP A 343 8.03 -7.20 19.13
CA ASP A 343 6.61 -6.99 19.38
C ASP A 343 5.72 -8.22 19.14
N GLY A 344 6.32 -9.35 18.78
CA GLY A 344 5.60 -10.59 18.54
C GLY A 344 4.73 -10.54 17.28
N LYS A 345 4.98 -9.61 16.35
CA LYS A 345 4.26 -9.50 15.09
C LYS A 345 5.06 -10.12 13.95
N ASN A 346 4.37 -10.76 13.02
CA ASN A 346 4.96 -11.30 11.81
C ASN A 346 4.89 -10.27 10.68
N TYR A 347 5.87 -9.38 10.61
CA TYR A 347 6.01 -8.44 9.49
C TYR A 347 6.44 -9.16 8.21
N TYR A 348 6.02 -8.67 7.04
CA TYR A 348 6.58 -9.12 5.76
C TYR A 348 8.08 -8.84 5.66
N SER A 349 8.50 -7.65 6.11
CA SER A 349 9.90 -7.31 6.38
C SER A 349 9.96 -6.41 7.62
N GLY A 350 10.69 -6.86 8.64
CA GLY A 350 10.96 -6.07 9.84
C GLY A 350 11.84 -4.86 9.55
N THR A 351 12.77 -4.98 8.59
CA THR A 351 13.63 -3.91 8.09
C THR A 351 12.80 -2.81 7.44
N ALA A 352 11.90 -3.16 6.49
CA ALA A 352 11.00 -2.20 5.88
C ALA A 352 10.10 -1.53 6.93
N ASN A 353 9.55 -2.29 7.87
CA ASN A 353 8.76 -1.73 8.97
C ASN A 353 9.57 -0.75 9.83
N TYR A 354 10.82 -1.08 10.16
CA TYR A 354 11.70 -0.21 10.92
C TYR A 354 11.99 1.08 10.16
N TRP A 355 12.38 1.01 8.89
CA TRP A 355 12.66 2.18 8.04
C TRP A 355 11.45 3.10 7.94
N ILE A 356 10.27 2.56 7.61
CA ILE A 356 9.02 3.33 7.44
C ILE A 356 8.61 4.07 8.72
N ASN A 357 8.98 3.56 9.89
CA ASN A 357 8.73 4.21 11.18
C ASN A 357 9.83 5.18 11.61
N ASN A 358 10.99 5.19 10.94
CA ASN A 358 12.15 6.02 11.27
C ASN A 358 12.62 6.89 10.08
N ILE A 359 11.71 7.20 9.16
CA ILE A 359 12.00 8.05 7.99
C ILE A 359 12.50 9.43 8.42
N ASN A 360 13.59 9.90 7.79
CA ASN A 360 14.05 11.27 7.93
C ASN A 360 13.20 12.22 7.07
N VAL A 361 12.18 12.79 7.71
CA VAL A 361 11.19 13.67 7.07
C VAL A 361 11.76 15.01 6.56
N GLU A 362 12.98 15.39 6.96
CA GLU A 362 13.65 16.57 6.40
C GLU A 362 14.08 16.34 4.94
N VAL A 363 14.29 15.09 4.51
CA VAL A 363 14.69 14.73 3.15
C VAL A 363 13.49 14.28 2.33
N CYS A 364 12.78 13.26 2.79
CA CYS A 364 11.62 12.73 2.07
C CYS A 364 10.53 12.21 3.02
N ASN A 365 9.30 12.17 2.54
CA ASN A 365 8.19 11.55 3.26
C ASN A 365 8.11 10.03 2.98
N LYS A 366 7.25 9.31 3.71
CA LYS A 366 7.09 7.85 3.56
C LYS A 366 6.75 7.43 2.13
N ASN A 367 5.84 8.14 1.46
CA ASN A 367 5.43 7.80 0.10
C ASN A 367 6.56 8.04 -0.91
N GLU A 368 7.36 9.11 -0.72
CA GLU A 368 8.55 9.39 -1.55
C GLU A 368 9.63 8.32 -1.38
N PHE A 369 9.86 7.84 -0.16
CA PHE A 369 10.80 6.74 0.12
C PHE A 369 10.36 5.42 -0.51
N VAL A 370 9.09 5.04 -0.29
CA VAL A 370 8.49 3.83 -0.90
C VAL A 370 8.52 3.90 -2.43
N PHE A 371 8.20 5.07 -2.99
CA PHE A 371 8.26 5.30 -4.43
C PHE A 371 9.68 5.09 -4.97
N ALA A 372 10.70 5.60 -4.29
CA ALA A 372 12.08 5.45 -4.73
C ALA A 372 12.54 3.99 -4.74
N ASP A 373 12.17 3.20 -3.72
CA ASP A 373 12.50 1.78 -3.64
C ASP A 373 11.83 0.98 -4.78
N ILE A 374 10.54 1.23 -5.01
CA ILE A 374 9.81 0.68 -6.17
C ILE A 374 10.40 1.17 -7.51
N PHE A 375 10.87 2.41 -7.56
CA PHE A 375 11.51 2.96 -8.73
C PHE A 375 12.81 2.23 -9.04
N CYS A 376 13.62 1.89 -8.02
CA CYS A 376 14.80 1.04 -8.18
C CYS A 376 14.45 -0.34 -8.73
N HIS A 377 13.35 -0.95 -8.26
CA HIS A 377 12.86 -2.22 -8.82
C HIS A 377 12.58 -2.10 -10.33
N ASN A 378 11.85 -1.08 -10.74
CA ASN A 378 11.56 -0.86 -12.15
C ASN A 378 12.83 -0.49 -12.93
N ALA A 379 13.70 0.37 -12.39
CA ALA A 379 14.97 0.72 -13.02
C ALA A 379 15.81 -0.54 -13.31
N SER A 380 15.82 -1.53 -12.42
CA SER A 380 16.56 -2.79 -12.67
C SER A 380 16.01 -3.61 -13.85
N MET A 381 14.77 -3.36 -14.28
CA MET A 381 14.17 -4.00 -15.45
C MET A 381 14.39 -3.20 -16.73
N PHE A 382 14.29 -1.87 -16.60
CA PHE A 382 14.16 -0.97 -17.74
C PHE A 382 15.45 -0.25 -18.10
N VAL A 383 16.37 0.01 -17.17
CA VAL A 383 17.62 0.73 -17.47
C VAL A 383 18.44 0.00 -18.53
N GLU A 384 18.95 0.76 -19.50
CA GLU A 384 19.59 0.23 -20.73
C GLU A 384 20.75 -0.72 -20.45
N ASN A 385 21.62 -0.39 -19.49
CA ASN A 385 22.85 -1.12 -19.20
C ASN A 385 22.76 -2.00 -17.94
N TYR A 386 21.56 -2.33 -17.47
CA TYR A 386 21.40 -3.27 -16.36
C TYR A 386 21.68 -4.70 -16.83
N THR A 387 22.69 -5.35 -16.24
CA THR A 387 23.23 -6.63 -16.75
C THR A 387 22.85 -7.87 -15.93
N LYS A 388 22.17 -7.71 -14.79
CA LYS A 388 21.84 -8.84 -13.91
C LYS A 388 20.51 -9.49 -14.31
N GLU A 389 20.46 -10.81 -14.15
CA GLU A 389 19.19 -11.56 -14.25
C GLU A 389 18.29 -11.32 -13.04
N TRP A 390 18.88 -11.00 -11.89
CA TRP A 390 18.16 -10.66 -10.67
C TRP A 390 17.87 -9.16 -10.63
N PHE A 391 16.60 -8.82 -10.44
CA PHE A 391 16.11 -7.45 -10.26
C PHE A 391 16.07 -7.05 -8.79
N TRP A 392 16.31 -5.76 -8.53
CA TRP A 392 16.21 -5.13 -7.21
C TRP A 392 14.87 -5.47 -6.57
N PHE A 393 14.85 -6.08 -5.38
CA PHE A 393 13.59 -6.36 -4.68
C PHE A 393 13.18 -5.16 -3.82
N PRO A 394 12.04 -4.50 -4.09
CA PRO A 394 11.67 -3.27 -3.39
C PRO A 394 11.06 -3.59 -2.03
N ILE A 395 11.87 -3.76 -0.98
CA ILE A 395 11.39 -4.31 0.31
C ILE A 395 10.26 -3.50 0.95
N THR A 396 10.09 -2.23 0.59
CA THR A 396 9.03 -1.35 1.10
C THR A 396 7.74 -1.37 0.27
N TYR A 397 7.63 -2.16 -0.80
CA TYR A 397 6.51 -2.10 -1.74
C TYR A 397 5.12 -2.32 -1.10
N ILE A 398 5.04 -3.13 -0.05
CA ILE A 398 3.79 -3.39 0.70
C ILE A 398 3.22 -2.14 1.39
N TYR A 399 4.02 -1.08 1.53
CA TYR A 399 3.59 0.20 2.09
C TYR A 399 3.12 1.16 0.99
N ASP A 400 3.16 0.76 -0.29
CA ASP A 400 2.57 1.54 -1.37
C ASP A 400 1.05 1.49 -1.26
N ARG A 401 0.45 2.62 -0.90
CA ARG A 401 -0.99 2.76 -0.66
C ARG A 401 -1.77 2.90 -1.96
N ALA A 402 -1.50 2.02 -2.93
CA ALA A 402 -2.09 2.06 -4.27
C ALA A 402 -3.63 2.01 -4.24
N GLU A 403 -4.18 1.20 -3.33
CA GLU A 403 -5.63 1.06 -3.11
C GLU A 403 -6.34 2.37 -2.73
N TYR A 404 -5.61 3.33 -2.15
CA TYR A 404 -6.15 4.62 -1.71
C TYR A 404 -5.93 5.76 -2.71
N GLY A 405 -5.47 5.46 -3.93
CA GLY A 405 -5.21 6.45 -4.98
C GLY A 405 -3.99 7.36 -4.75
N ASN A 406 -3.25 7.15 -3.66
CA ASN A 406 -2.11 8.00 -3.24
C ASN A 406 -0.72 7.42 -3.60
N SER A 407 -0.65 6.37 -4.43
CA SER A 407 0.63 5.82 -4.90
C SER A 407 1.31 6.79 -5.88
N LEU A 408 2.48 7.31 -5.48
CA LEU A 408 3.32 8.13 -6.35
C LEU A 408 3.85 7.33 -7.54
N PHE A 409 4.11 6.03 -7.35
CA PHE A 409 4.53 5.14 -8.42
C PHE A 409 3.45 5.00 -9.50
N ARG A 410 2.20 4.73 -9.09
CA ARG A 410 1.06 4.67 -10.03
C ARG A 410 0.89 6.00 -10.79
N GLN A 411 1.04 7.13 -10.10
CA GLN A 411 0.97 8.44 -10.75
C GLN A 411 2.09 8.65 -11.78
N PHE A 412 3.32 8.25 -11.45
CA PHE A 412 4.45 8.24 -12.39
C PHE A 412 4.13 7.36 -13.61
N ALA A 413 3.74 6.11 -13.40
CA ALA A 413 3.44 5.18 -14.49
C ALA A 413 2.33 5.70 -15.41
N ILE A 414 1.19 6.18 -14.86
CA ILE A 414 0.08 6.71 -15.66
C ILE A 414 0.50 7.91 -16.51
N ARG A 415 1.43 8.74 -16.03
CA ARG A 415 1.91 9.91 -16.77
C ARG A 415 2.74 9.53 -18.00
N LEU A 416 3.20 8.28 -18.13
CA LEU A 416 3.87 7.81 -19.36
C LEU A 416 2.98 7.90 -20.61
N LYS A 417 1.67 8.09 -20.44
CA LYS A 417 0.76 8.42 -21.55
C LYS A 417 1.05 9.79 -22.18
N SER A 418 1.70 10.72 -21.46
CA SER A 418 2.17 12.00 -21.99
C SER A 418 3.52 11.86 -22.68
N LYS A 419 3.71 12.54 -23.81
CA LYS A 419 4.97 12.58 -24.56
C LYS A 419 6.12 13.17 -23.74
N GLU A 420 5.88 14.29 -23.06
CA GLU A 420 6.89 14.97 -22.25
C GLU A 420 7.42 14.04 -21.16
N HIS A 421 6.51 13.41 -20.41
CA HIS A 421 6.89 12.51 -19.33
C HIS A 421 7.52 11.21 -19.83
N LEU A 422 7.08 10.68 -20.97
CA LEU A 422 7.72 9.52 -21.59
C LEU A 422 9.17 9.83 -22.01
N GLN A 423 9.43 11.00 -22.57
CA GLN A 423 10.78 11.45 -22.93
C GLN A 423 11.66 11.60 -21.68
N GLU A 424 11.12 12.17 -20.61
CA GLU A 424 11.80 12.26 -19.32
C GLU A 424 12.13 10.88 -18.75
N ALA A 425 11.17 9.96 -18.71
CA ALA A 425 11.38 8.60 -18.24
C ALA A 425 12.39 7.83 -19.10
N THR A 426 12.35 8.01 -20.43
CA THR A 426 13.34 7.45 -21.37
C THR A 426 14.75 7.87 -20.96
N LYS A 427 14.95 9.17 -20.71
CA LYS A 427 16.24 9.72 -20.27
C LYS A 427 16.66 9.17 -18.90
N ILE A 428 15.73 9.06 -17.95
CA ILE A 428 16.02 8.49 -16.62
C ILE A 428 16.48 7.03 -16.74
N MET A 429 15.89 6.26 -17.67
CA MET A 429 16.27 4.86 -17.89
C MET A 429 17.55 4.70 -18.74
N GLY A 430 18.24 5.80 -19.06
CA GLY A 430 19.53 5.78 -19.76
C GLY A 430 19.44 5.78 -21.28
N PHE A 431 18.24 5.76 -21.87
CA PHE A 431 18.09 5.75 -23.33
C PHE A 431 18.14 7.16 -23.93
N THR A 432 18.75 7.26 -25.10
CA THR A 432 18.76 8.49 -25.91
C THR A 432 17.57 8.58 -26.87
N ASP A 433 16.95 7.44 -27.21
CA ASP A 433 15.84 7.33 -28.14
C ASP A 433 14.62 6.67 -27.47
N THR A 434 13.50 7.38 -27.48
CA THR A 434 12.22 6.93 -26.92
C THR A 434 11.70 5.67 -27.60
N GLU A 435 11.99 5.45 -28.89
CA GLU A 435 11.56 4.23 -29.59
C GLU A 435 12.38 3.00 -29.18
N VAL A 436 13.65 3.17 -28.78
CA VAL A 436 14.44 2.09 -28.17
C VAL A 436 13.86 1.72 -26.81
N PHE A 437 13.55 2.71 -25.97
CA PHE A 437 12.92 2.47 -24.68
C PHE A 437 11.55 1.78 -24.81
N LYS A 438 10.71 2.20 -25.77
CA LYS A 438 9.43 1.53 -26.04
C LYS A 438 9.61 0.07 -26.44
N ARG A 439 10.64 -0.29 -27.21
CA ARG A 439 10.93 -1.69 -27.54
C ARG A 439 11.25 -2.52 -26.30
N LYS A 440 12.08 -1.99 -25.39
CA LYS A 440 12.34 -2.62 -24.08
C LYS A 440 11.06 -2.78 -23.26
N TYR A 441 10.19 -1.76 -23.31
CA TYR A 441 8.89 -1.79 -22.63
C TYR A 441 7.98 -2.89 -23.16
N ILE A 442 7.85 -2.99 -24.48
CA ILE A 442 7.07 -4.04 -25.17
C ILE A 442 7.62 -5.43 -24.84
N GLU A 443 8.94 -5.59 -24.79
CA GLU A 443 9.58 -6.86 -24.42
C GLU A 443 9.15 -7.32 -23.02
N ILE A 444 9.20 -6.43 -22.03
CA ILE A 444 8.81 -6.73 -20.65
C ILE A 444 7.31 -6.98 -20.55
N GLU A 445 6.47 -6.13 -21.16
CA GLU A 445 5.01 -6.32 -21.18
C GLU A 445 4.63 -7.67 -21.78
N ARG A 446 5.30 -8.09 -22.87
CA ARG A 446 5.09 -9.40 -23.50
C ARG A 446 5.47 -10.55 -22.56
N LYS A 447 6.65 -10.49 -21.91
CA LYS A 447 7.08 -11.52 -20.94
C LYS A 447 6.07 -11.67 -19.80
N MET A 448 5.50 -10.55 -19.32
CA MET A 448 4.46 -10.57 -18.29
C MET A 448 3.17 -11.25 -18.78
N LYS A 449 2.70 -10.93 -20.00
CA LYS A 449 1.50 -11.55 -20.58
C LYS A 449 1.65 -13.06 -20.81
N GLU A 450 2.85 -13.51 -21.15
CA GLU A 450 3.16 -14.93 -21.39
C GLU A 450 3.41 -15.73 -20.10
N GLY A 451 3.44 -15.09 -18.93
CA GLY A 451 3.82 -15.74 -17.66
C GLY A 451 5.32 -16.05 -17.54
N ASN A 452 6.14 -15.56 -18.47
CA ASN A 452 7.60 -15.73 -18.50
C ASN A 452 8.34 -14.62 -17.75
N PHE A 453 7.65 -13.90 -16.86
CA PHE A 453 8.21 -12.82 -16.06
C PHE A 453 8.17 -13.21 -14.58
N ARG A 454 9.34 -13.16 -13.94
CA ARG A 454 9.44 -13.47 -12.51
C ARG A 454 8.70 -12.39 -11.71
N GLU A 455 7.62 -12.78 -11.06
CA GLU A 455 6.95 -11.93 -10.09
C GLU A 455 7.79 -11.83 -8.81
N TYR A 456 7.91 -10.61 -8.29
CA TYR A 456 8.59 -10.34 -7.03
C TYR A 456 7.53 -10.01 -5.98
N ARG A 457 7.45 -10.84 -4.93
CA ARG A 457 6.56 -10.62 -3.78
C ARG A 457 7.10 -11.32 -2.55
N TYR A 458 6.64 -10.89 -1.37
CA TYR A 458 6.79 -11.69 -0.16
C TYR A 458 5.93 -12.95 -0.27
N ASN A 459 6.41 -14.08 0.26
CA ASN A 459 5.75 -15.39 0.14
C ASN A 459 4.29 -15.39 0.65
N SER A 460 3.97 -14.56 1.63
CA SER A 460 2.64 -14.46 2.26
C SER A 460 1.86 -13.22 1.82
N ALA A 461 2.39 -12.42 0.88
CA ALA A 461 1.72 -11.23 0.37
C ALA A 461 0.85 -11.59 -0.83
N PHE A 462 -0.37 -11.04 -0.86
CA PHE A 462 -1.25 -11.16 -2.02
C PHE A 462 -0.71 -10.32 -3.19
N GLU A 463 -0.30 -9.08 -2.90
CA GLU A 463 0.20 -8.12 -3.88
C GLU A 463 1.65 -8.40 -4.30
N THR A 464 1.93 -8.14 -5.58
CA THR A 464 3.27 -8.18 -6.17
C THR A 464 3.91 -6.80 -6.18
N ALA A 465 5.24 -6.76 -6.25
CA ALA A 465 6.00 -5.54 -6.45
C ALA A 465 5.54 -4.89 -7.78
N PRO A 466 5.15 -3.60 -7.75
CA PRO A 466 4.47 -3.00 -8.90
C PRO A 466 5.44 -2.71 -10.04
N VAL A 467 4.99 -2.98 -11.26
CA VAL A 467 5.73 -2.78 -12.51
C VAL A 467 4.97 -1.78 -13.39
N MET A 468 5.67 -0.87 -14.07
CA MET A 468 5.06 0.18 -14.90
C MET A 468 4.03 -0.37 -15.91
N CYS A 469 4.33 -1.52 -16.53
CA CYS A 469 3.47 -2.18 -17.53
C CYS A 469 2.11 -2.63 -16.99
N GLN A 470 1.93 -2.71 -15.67
CA GLN A 470 0.63 -3.03 -15.06
C GLN A 470 -0.35 -1.85 -15.10
N TYR A 471 0.17 -0.62 -15.23
CA TYR A 471 -0.64 0.62 -15.14
C TYR A 471 -0.88 1.29 -16.49
N VAL A 472 0.04 1.10 -17.44
CA VAL A 472 -0.04 1.67 -18.79
C VAL A 472 0.39 0.61 -19.79
N LYS A 473 -0.41 0.39 -20.83
CA LYS A 473 -0.02 -0.54 -21.91
C LYS A 473 0.95 0.13 -22.87
N SER A 474 1.79 -0.63 -23.57
CA SER A 474 2.73 -0.06 -24.55
C SER A 474 2.05 0.78 -25.64
N GLU A 475 0.83 0.39 -26.06
CA GLU A 475 0.01 1.12 -27.03
C GLU A 475 -0.44 2.51 -26.56
N GLU A 476 -0.39 2.77 -25.24
CA GLU A 476 -0.80 4.03 -24.64
C GLU A 476 0.36 4.99 -24.37
N LEU A 477 1.61 4.58 -24.62
CA LEU A 477 2.80 5.38 -24.32
C LEU A 477 2.91 6.60 -25.24
N GLY A 478 2.94 7.80 -24.64
CA GLY A 478 3.13 9.06 -25.37
C GLY A 478 2.02 9.42 -26.36
N ILE A 479 0.80 8.90 -26.17
CA ILE A 479 -0.35 9.22 -27.03
C ILE A 479 -0.97 10.59 -26.72
N ARG A 480 -0.70 11.14 -25.52
CA ARG A 480 -1.18 12.44 -25.07
C ARG A 480 -0.07 13.47 -25.15
N ASN A 481 -0.41 14.71 -25.51
CA ASN A 481 0.52 15.84 -25.40
C ASN A 481 0.53 16.33 -23.96
#